data_AF-K2C3D6-F1
#
_entry.id   AF-K2C3D6-F1
#
_cell.length_a   1.000
_cell.length_b   1.000
_cell.length_c   1.000
_cell.angle_alpha   90.00
_cell.angle_beta   90.00
_cell.angle_gamma   90.00
#
_symmetry.space_group_name_H-M   'P 1'
#
loop_
_entity.id
_entity.type
_entity.pdbx_description
1 polymer ?
#
loop_
_entity_poly.entity_id
_entity_poly.type
_entity_poly.pdbx_seq_one_letter_code
_entity_poly.pdbx_strand_id
1 'polypeptide(L)'
;KRKTDLEQIRQALETYRSEIGTYPASKDSLDPDYISAVPTDPKTGTYQYTRTTTTTFSICAYLEVVPTGYTKPSACTMSCTAGTCNYGVTNP
;
A
#
# COMPACT_ATOMS: atom_id res chain seq x y z
N LYS A 1 4.91 0.46 13.15
CA LYS A 1 3.66 -0.24 12.77
C LYS A 1 3.24 0.13 11.36
N ARG A 2 2.62 1.28 11.08
CA ARG A 2 2.20 1.64 9.71
C ARG A 2 3.25 1.51 8.60
N LYS A 3 4.46 2.02 8.82
CA LYS A 3 5.58 1.85 7.87
C LYS A 3 5.94 0.39 7.66
N THR A 4 5.96 -0.40 8.73
CA THR A 4 6.23 -1.84 8.69
C THR A 4 5.13 -2.58 7.92
N ASP A 5 3.87 -2.26 8.17
CA ASP A 5 2.73 -2.86 7.50
C ASP A 5 2.76 -2.54 5.99
N LEU A 6 3.09 -1.30 5.62
CA LEU A 6 3.29 -0.89 4.22
C LEU A 6 4.40 -1.70 3.54
N GLU A 7 5.53 -1.91 4.22
CA GLU A 7 6.62 -2.73 3.68
C GLU A 7 6.25 -4.21 3.58
N GLN A 8 5.45 -4.74 4.51
CA GLN A 8 4.96 -6.11 4.43
C GLN A 8 4.05 -6.30 3.21
N ILE A 9 3.08 -5.40 3.00
CA ILE A 9 2.22 -5.46 1.82
C ILE A 9 3.05 -5.28 0.54
N ARG A 10 4.04 -4.37 0.55
CA ARG A 10 4.95 -4.17 -0.57
C ARG A 10 5.68 -5.46 -0.94
N GLN A 11 6.27 -6.15 0.04
CA GLN A 11 6.96 -7.42 -0.19
C GLN A 11 6.02 -8.49 -0.77
N ALA A 12 4.81 -8.62 -0.23
CA ALA A 12 3.81 -9.56 -0.73
C ALA A 12 3.42 -9.26 -2.20
N LEU A 13 3.24 -7.99 -2.54
CA LEU A 13 2.98 -7.57 -3.93
C LEU A 13 4.13 -7.90 -4.88
N GLU A 14 5.38 -7.67 -4.45
CA GLU A 14 6.54 -8.02 -5.27
C GLU A 14 6.63 -9.53 -5.50
N THR A 15 6.37 -10.35 -4.47
CA THR A 15 6.33 -11.81 -4.61
C THR A 15 5.21 -12.24 -5.58
N TYR A 16 4.00 -11.71 -5.42
CA TYR A 16 2.87 -12.00 -6.33
C TYR A 16 3.23 -11.68 -7.78
N ARG A 17 3.83 -10.50 -8.03
CA ARG A 17 4.28 -10.11 -9.37
C ARG A 17 5.38 -11.04 -9.88
N SER A 18 6.31 -11.47 -9.03
CA SER A 18 7.39 -12.37 -9.44
C SER A 18 6.87 -13.71 -9.94
N GLU A 19 5.73 -14.18 -9.45
CA GLU A 19 5.14 -15.45 -9.84
C GLU A 19 4.14 -15.32 -11.00
N ILE A 20 3.28 -14.29 -10.96
CA ILE A 20 2.17 -14.12 -11.91
C ILE A 20 2.52 -13.16 -13.07
N GLY A 21 3.59 -12.39 -12.92
CA GLY A 21 4.04 -11.38 -13.89
C GLY A 21 3.30 -10.05 -13.80
N THR A 22 2.24 -9.95 -12.99
CA THR A 22 1.45 -8.72 -12.81
C THR A 22 1.07 -8.52 -11.34
N TYR A 23 0.81 -7.27 -10.92
CA TYR A 23 0.24 -6.99 -9.61
C TYR A 23 -1.26 -7.32 -9.55
N PRO A 24 -1.76 -7.75 -8.38
CA PRO A 24 -3.16 -8.16 -8.22
C PRO A 24 -4.11 -6.97 -8.37
N ALA A 25 -5.35 -7.21 -8.80
CA ALA A 25 -6.35 -6.14 -8.90
C ALA A 25 -6.81 -5.63 -7.52
N SER A 26 -6.72 -6.47 -6.48
CA SER A 26 -6.99 -6.13 -5.09
C SER A 26 -5.86 -6.63 -4.20
N LYS A 27 -5.55 -5.89 -3.13
CA LYS A 27 -4.62 -6.32 -2.07
C LYS A 27 -5.10 -7.58 -1.34
N ASP A 28 -6.39 -7.87 -1.36
CA ASP A 28 -6.96 -9.02 -0.65
C ASP A 28 -6.57 -10.34 -1.34
N SER A 29 -6.15 -10.30 -2.61
CA SER A 29 -5.59 -11.46 -3.32
C SER A 29 -4.19 -11.87 -2.83
N LEU A 30 -3.59 -11.10 -1.92
CA LEU A 30 -2.31 -11.44 -1.31
C LEU A 30 -2.48 -12.41 -0.14
N ASP A 31 -3.64 -12.42 0.50
CA ASP A 31 -3.96 -13.28 1.64
C ASP A 31 -4.67 -14.54 1.14
N PRO A 32 -4.29 -15.74 1.60
CA PRO A 32 -3.22 -16.07 2.57
C PRO A 32 -1.86 -16.39 1.96
N ASP A 33 -1.77 -16.46 0.63
CA ASP A 33 -0.63 -17.09 -0.05
C ASP A 33 0.66 -16.26 0.00
N TYR A 34 0.55 -14.93 -0.02
CA TYR A 34 1.67 -13.98 -0.10
C TYR A 34 1.85 -13.13 1.16
N ILE A 35 0.81 -13.03 1.99
CA ILE A 35 0.83 -12.41 3.31
C ILE A 35 -0.14 -13.15 4.22
N SER A 36 0.25 -13.40 5.48
CA SER A 36 -0.57 -14.21 6.40
C SER A 36 -1.92 -13.59 6.77
N ALA A 37 -2.02 -12.26 6.64
CA ALA A 37 -3.26 -11.48 6.72
C ALA A 37 -2.95 -10.07 6.23
N VAL A 38 -3.84 -9.46 5.44
CA VAL A 38 -3.64 -8.07 5.01
C VAL A 38 -3.75 -7.14 6.24
N PRO A 39 -2.67 -6.44 6.64
CA PRO A 39 -2.72 -5.60 7.82
C PRO A 39 -3.72 -4.46 7.62
N THR A 40 -4.44 -4.14 8.68
CA THR A 40 -5.40 -3.03 8.70
C THR A 40 -4.86 -1.94 9.62
N ASP A 41 -4.95 -0.68 9.20
CA ASP A 41 -4.55 0.43 10.05
C ASP A 41 -5.44 0.49 11.30
N PRO A 42 -4.88 0.32 12.51
CA PRO A 42 -5.66 0.21 13.74
C PRO A 42 -6.34 1.52 14.19
N LYS A 43 -6.00 2.66 13.57
CA LYS A 43 -6.55 3.97 13.96
C LYS A 43 -7.31 4.67 12.84
N THR A 44 -6.88 4.47 11.59
CA THR A 44 -7.39 5.28 10.46
C THR A 44 -7.94 4.45 9.32
N GLY A 45 -8.32 3.20 9.55
CA GLY A 45 -9.15 2.43 8.62
C GLY A 45 -8.50 2.24 7.24
N THR A 46 -7.67 1.20 7.14
CA THR A 46 -7.26 0.53 5.89
C THR A 46 -6.20 1.26 5.04
N TYR A 47 -5.15 0.52 4.69
CA TYR A 47 -4.19 0.92 3.67
C TYR A 47 -4.85 0.90 2.29
N GLN A 48 -4.76 2.00 1.56
CA GLN A 48 -5.39 2.13 0.26
C GLN A 48 -4.44 1.63 -0.81
N TYR A 49 -4.79 0.52 -1.44
CA TYR A 49 -4.05 -0.05 -2.56
C TYR A 49 -4.71 0.39 -3.87
N THR A 50 -3.92 0.80 -4.83
CA THR A 50 -4.38 1.04 -6.20
C THR A 50 -3.35 0.53 -7.19
N ARG A 51 -3.81 -0.38 -8.05
CA ARG A 51 -3.04 -0.84 -9.19
C ARG A 51 -3.13 0.20 -10.31
N THR A 52 -2.03 0.89 -10.60
CA THR A 52 -1.99 1.92 -11.66
C THR A 52 -1.85 1.28 -13.04
N THR A 53 -1.03 0.23 -13.14
CA THR A 53 -0.92 -0.64 -14.34
C THR A 53 -0.74 -2.09 -13.90
N THR A 54 -0.66 -3.04 -14.84
CA THR A 54 -0.33 -4.43 -14.49
C THR A 54 1.03 -4.58 -13.82
N THR A 55 1.95 -3.62 -13.99
CA THR A 55 3.32 -3.67 -13.48
C THR A 55 3.67 -2.52 -12.56
N THR A 56 2.72 -1.66 -12.19
CA THR A 56 2.94 -0.57 -11.23
C THR A 56 1.78 -0.47 -10.25
N PHE A 57 2.09 -0.10 -9.01
CA PHE A 57 1.08 0.08 -7.97
C PHE A 57 1.44 1.22 -7.05
N SER A 58 0.42 1.66 -6.31
CA SER A 58 0.53 2.63 -5.23
C SER A 58 -0.16 2.09 -3.99
N ILE A 59 0.50 2.15 -2.84
CA ILE A 59 -0.14 1.97 -1.55
C ILE A 59 -0.02 3.26 -0.76
N CYS A 60 -1.15 3.73 -0.25
CA CYS A 60 -1.27 4.99 0.44
C CYS A 60 -1.84 4.80 1.85
N ALA A 61 -1.38 5.62 2.77
CA ALA A 61 -1.76 5.60 4.17
C ALA A 61 -1.84 7.02 4.73
N TYR A 62 -2.48 7.15 5.88
CA TYR A 62 -2.42 8.35 6.71
C TYR A 62 -1.44 8.11 7.87
N LEU A 63 -0.33 8.85 7.89
CA LEU A 63 0.59 8.91 9.02
C LEU A 63 0.24 10.11 9.91
N GLU A 64 0.15 9.87 11.21
CA GLU A 64 0.04 10.95 12.22
C GLU A 64 1.25 11.89 12.18
N VAL A 65 2.42 11.36 11.82
CA VAL A 65 3.66 12.12 11.66
C VAL A 65 4.27 11.78 10.31
N VAL A 66 4.22 12.74 9.38
CA VAL A 66 4.90 12.64 8.09
C VAL A 66 6.38 12.96 8.29
N PRO A 67 7.32 12.16 7.76
CA PRO A 67 8.74 12.50 7.84
C PRO A 67 9.03 13.87 7.23
N THR A 68 9.90 14.65 7.86
CA THR A 68 10.36 15.93 7.30
C THR A 68 11.04 15.73 5.95
N GLY A 69 10.70 16.55 4.96
CA GLY A 69 11.24 16.43 3.60
C GLY A 69 10.64 15.30 2.75
N TYR A 70 9.67 14.55 3.26
CA TYR A 70 8.96 13.56 2.47
C TYR A 70 7.91 14.22 1.55
N THR A 71 8.00 13.91 0.25
CA THR A 71 6.99 14.28 -0.72
C THR A 71 6.10 13.08 -1.00
N LYS A 72 4.80 13.23 -0.75
CA LYS A 72 3.82 12.19 -1.05
C LYS A 72 3.77 11.88 -2.55
N PRO A 73 3.72 10.60 -2.96
CA PRO A 73 3.45 10.22 -4.34
C PRO A 73 2.16 10.86 -4.87
N SER A 74 2.20 11.32 -6.12
CA SER A 74 1.04 11.92 -6.81
C SER A 74 -0.14 10.94 -6.94
N ALA A 75 0.12 9.64 -6.94
CA ALA A 75 -0.92 8.61 -6.97
C ALA A 75 -1.71 8.51 -5.66
N CYS A 76 -1.20 9.05 -4.55
CA CYS A 76 -1.88 9.02 -3.26
C CYS A 76 -2.86 10.18 -3.06
N THR A 77 -3.72 10.45 -4.05
CA THR A 77 -4.76 11.49 -3.99
C THR A 77 -6.03 11.05 -3.28
N MET A 78 -6.17 9.75 -3.02
CA MET A 78 -7.34 9.16 -2.37
C MET A 78 -7.54 9.59 -0.91
N SER A 79 -8.79 9.46 -0.46
CA SER A 79 -9.18 9.70 0.93
C SER A 79 -8.86 8.46 1.77
N CYS A 80 -8.06 8.65 2.81
CA CYS A 80 -7.91 7.73 3.93
C CYS A 80 -8.97 8.09 5.00
N THR A 81 -9.30 7.20 5.96
CA THR A 81 -10.40 7.47 6.92
C THR A 81 -10.15 8.70 7.80
N ALA A 82 -8.89 9.06 8.05
CA ALA A 82 -8.52 10.26 8.81
C ALA A 82 -8.33 11.54 7.95
N GLY A 83 -8.65 11.50 6.66
CA GLY A 83 -8.47 12.59 5.71
C GLY A 83 -7.67 12.16 4.47
N THR A 84 -7.20 13.11 3.66
CA THR A 84 -6.39 12.77 2.47
C THR A 84 -5.13 12.01 2.89
N CYS A 85 -4.86 10.87 2.25
CA CYS A 85 -3.65 10.10 2.53
C CYS A 85 -2.42 11.03 2.36
N ASN A 86 -1.51 11.00 3.33
CA ASN A 86 -0.35 11.90 3.40
C ASN A 86 0.98 11.16 3.25
N TYR A 87 0.93 9.82 3.12
CA TYR A 87 2.07 8.95 2.91
C TYR A 87 1.71 7.82 1.96
N GLY A 88 2.71 7.27 1.29
CA GLY A 88 2.56 6.12 0.42
C GLY A 88 3.85 5.68 -0.23
N VAL A 89 3.81 4.49 -0.79
CA VAL A 89 4.91 3.86 -1.53
C VAL A 89 4.38 3.49 -2.91
N THR A 90 5.17 3.76 -3.94
CA THR A 90 4.85 3.43 -5.33
C THR A 90 5.98 2.62 -5.92
N ASN A 91 5.66 1.60 -6.71
CA ASN A 91 6.66 0.91 -7.52
C ASN A 91 6.58 1.36 -8.99
N PRO A 92 7.69 1.80 -9.61
CA PRO A 92 7.74 2.20 -11.01
C PRO A 92 7.65 1.05 -12.00
#